data_AF-A0A7C3GW22-F1
#
_entry.id   AF-A0A7C3GW22-F1
#
_cell.length_a   1.000
_cell.length_b   1.000
_cell.length_c   1.000
_cell.angle_alpha   90.00
_cell.angle_beta   90.00
_cell.angle_gamma   90.00
#
_symmetry.space_group_name_H-M   'P 1'
#
loop_
_entity.id
_entity.type
_entity.pdbx_description
1 polymer ?
#
loop_
_entity_poly.entity_id
_entity_poly.type
_entity_poly.pdbx_seq_one_letter_code
_entity_poly.pdbx_strand_id
1 'polypeptide(L)'
;MFHVKNHKQAHIFDPWGYLGPKRRKALDQSWSGIFQKEILPLLPVEDLRKHYHDFLGRPTKELYSMIGLMILQQMFDYTDKEAVEQFCFNLQWHYALNITDPGDNASYVSEKSLWTMRDILATEGLQDKLFENTLARLAKVFDVDMKKQRLDSVH
;
A
#
# COMPACT_ATOMS: atom_id res chain seq x y z
N MET A 1 2.14 17.38 -9.18
CA MET A 1 0.88 17.68 -8.49
C MET A 1 0.56 16.57 -7.49
N PHE A 2 0.23 16.92 -6.23
CA PHE A 2 -0.15 15.99 -5.16
C PHE A 2 -1.40 15.18 -5.57
N HIS A 3 -1.31 13.85 -5.52
CA HIS A 3 -2.39 12.98 -5.96
C HIS A 3 -2.64 11.85 -4.95
N VAL A 4 -3.80 11.91 -4.31
CA VAL A 4 -4.31 10.90 -3.36
C VAL A 4 -5.76 10.57 -3.68
N LYS A 5 -6.14 9.31 -3.49
CA LYS A 5 -7.56 8.91 -3.53
C LYS A 5 -8.15 8.93 -2.12
N ASN A 6 -9.43 9.30 -2.02
CA ASN A 6 -10.16 9.13 -0.76
C ASN A 6 -10.64 7.68 -0.64
N HIS A 7 -9.86 6.84 0.06
CA HIS A 7 -10.18 5.43 0.28
C HIS A 7 -11.42 5.20 1.18
N LYS A 8 -11.95 6.25 1.82
CA LYS A 8 -13.21 6.18 2.58
C LYS A 8 -14.44 6.47 1.72
N GLN A 9 -14.25 6.97 0.50
CA GLN A 9 -15.34 7.26 -0.41
C GLN A 9 -15.81 5.99 -1.12
N ALA A 10 -17.10 5.69 -1.02
CA ALA A 10 -17.69 4.58 -1.76
C ALA A 10 -17.67 4.85 -3.28
N HIS A 11 -17.34 3.84 -4.06
CA HIS A 11 -17.49 3.89 -5.50
C HIS A 11 -18.97 3.74 -5.87
N ILE A 12 -19.42 4.46 -6.91
CA ILE A 12 -20.77 4.33 -7.47
C ILE A 12 -20.98 2.91 -8.02
N PHE A 13 -19.93 2.33 -8.61
CA PHE A 13 -19.89 0.94 -9.07
C PHE A 13 -18.75 0.21 -8.37
N ASP A 14 -18.96 -1.04 -7.96
CA ASP A 14 -17.90 -1.86 -7.38
C ASP A 14 -16.79 -2.10 -8.42
N PRO A 15 -15.57 -1.57 -8.22
CA PRO A 15 -14.47 -1.74 -9.19
C PRO A 15 -14.08 -3.20 -9.41
N TRP A 16 -14.43 -4.07 -8.45
CA TRP A 16 -14.12 -5.50 -8.48
C TRP A 16 -15.36 -6.34 -8.77
N GLY A 17 -16.47 -5.73 -9.23
CA GLY A 17 -17.74 -6.42 -9.50
C GLY A 17 -17.66 -7.49 -10.58
N TYR A 18 -16.61 -7.49 -11.40
CA TYR A 18 -16.32 -8.55 -12.36
C TYR A 18 -15.84 -9.86 -11.70
N LEU A 19 -15.47 -9.83 -10.41
CA LEU A 19 -15.08 -11.02 -9.66
C LEU A 19 -16.33 -11.78 -9.21
N GLY A 20 -16.46 -13.03 -9.64
CA GLY A 20 -17.51 -13.93 -9.12
C GLY A 20 -17.43 -14.08 -7.59
N PRO A 21 -18.53 -14.40 -6.92
CA PRO A 21 -18.67 -14.30 -5.45
C PRO A 21 -17.64 -15.13 -4.68
N LYS A 22 -17.25 -16.31 -5.21
CA LYS A 22 -16.21 -17.15 -4.59
C LYS A 22 -14.83 -16.48 -4.60
N ARG A 23 -14.42 -15.91 -5.74
CA ARG A 23 -13.14 -15.22 -5.89
C ARG A 23 -13.11 -13.95 -5.06
N ARG A 24 -14.21 -13.20 -5.05
CA ARG A 24 -14.32 -11.97 -4.25
C ARG A 24 -14.17 -12.27 -2.76
N LYS A 25 -14.93 -13.24 -2.25
CA LYS A 25 -14.82 -13.67 -0.84
C LYS A 25 -13.39 -14.12 -0.47
N ALA A 26 -12.73 -14.89 -1.34
CA ALA A 26 -11.35 -15.32 -1.09
C ALA A 26 -10.37 -14.13 -1.05
N LEU A 27 -10.59 -13.11 -1.87
CA LEU A 27 -9.78 -11.90 -1.91
C LEU A 27 -10.01 -10.97 -0.70
N ASP A 28 -11.26 -10.88 -0.25
CA ASP A 28 -11.63 -10.13 0.96
C ASP A 28 -11.03 -10.75 2.23
N GLN A 29 -10.92 -12.08 2.26
CA GLN A 29 -10.41 -12.85 3.40
C GLN A 29 -8.90 -13.10 3.36
N SER A 30 -8.21 -12.72 2.28
CA SER A 30 -6.76 -12.89 2.15
C SER A 30 -6.01 -11.70 2.78
N TRP A 31 -4.68 -11.81 2.75
CA TRP A 31 -3.78 -10.73 3.16
C TRP A 31 -4.09 -9.40 2.44
N SER A 32 -4.55 -9.44 1.18
CA SER A 32 -4.83 -8.23 0.40
C SER A 32 -6.03 -7.47 0.94
N GLY A 33 -7.09 -8.18 1.38
CA GLY A 33 -8.25 -7.54 2.01
C GLY A 33 -7.91 -6.94 3.37
N ILE A 34 -7.10 -7.62 4.16
CA ILE A 34 -6.60 -7.10 5.44
C ILE A 34 -5.76 -5.84 5.20
N PHE A 35 -4.85 -5.87 4.23
CA PHE A 35 -4.01 -4.72 3.89
C PHE A 35 -4.84 -3.51 3.45
N GLN A 36 -5.76 -3.70 2.50
CA GLN A 36 -6.60 -2.63 1.97
C GLN A 36 -7.45 -1.97 3.06
N LYS A 37 -8.00 -2.77 3.98
CA LYS A 37 -8.93 -2.29 5.00
C LYS A 37 -8.23 -1.70 6.22
N GLU A 38 -7.17 -2.34 6.69
CA GLU A 38 -6.56 -2.05 7.99
C GLU A 38 -5.29 -1.20 7.86
N ILE A 39 -4.49 -1.38 6.79
CA ILE A 39 -3.18 -0.73 6.63
C ILE A 39 -3.24 0.47 5.69
N LEU A 40 -3.80 0.31 4.48
CA LEU A 40 -3.83 1.36 3.46
C LEU A 40 -4.38 2.70 3.99
N PRO A 41 -5.49 2.75 4.77
CA PRO A 41 -6.04 4.03 5.25
C PRO A 41 -5.21 4.70 6.35
N LEU A 42 -4.19 4.03 6.89
CA LEU A 42 -3.31 4.56 7.93
C LEU A 42 -2.03 5.18 7.38
N LEU A 43 -1.76 5.03 6.08
CA LEU A 43 -0.51 5.50 5.50
C LEU A 43 -0.43 7.04 5.55
N PRO A 44 0.71 7.61 5.99
CA PRO A 44 0.87 9.03 6.24
C PRO A 44 1.17 9.81 4.94
N VAL A 45 0.29 9.73 3.94
CA VAL A 45 0.50 10.39 2.64
C VAL A 45 0.57 11.91 2.75
N GLU A 46 -0.06 12.51 3.76
CA GLU A 46 -0.03 13.97 3.97
C GLU A 46 1.36 14.45 4.39
N ASP A 47 2.19 13.60 5.01
CA ASP A 47 3.57 13.96 5.35
C ASP A 47 4.41 14.17 4.07
N LEU A 48 3.98 13.61 2.94
CA LEU A 48 4.61 13.80 1.62
C LEU A 48 4.16 15.06 0.89
N ARG A 49 3.12 15.76 1.37
CA ARG A 49 2.51 16.89 0.66
C ARG A 49 3.51 17.99 0.32
N LYS A 50 4.49 18.26 1.18
CA LYS A 50 5.52 19.30 0.95
C LYS A 50 6.43 19.04 -0.26
N HIS A 51 6.51 17.80 -0.73
CA HIS A 51 7.30 17.42 -1.92
C HIS A 51 6.55 17.66 -3.23
N TYR A 52 5.26 17.97 -3.17
CA TYR A 52 4.41 18.08 -4.34
C TYR A 52 3.55 19.34 -4.30
N HIS A 53 3.48 20.03 -5.43
CA HIS A 53 2.57 21.16 -5.57
C HIS A 53 1.11 20.69 -5.58
N ASP A 54 0.18 21.45 -4.99
CA ASP A 54 -1.25 21.09 -4.95
C ASP A 54 -1.92 21.02 -6.34
N PHE A 55 -1.60 21.94 -7.25
CA PHE A 55 -2.28 22.07 -8.54
C PHE A 55 -1.38 22.02 -9.78
N LEU A 56 -0.07 22.29 -9.64
CA LEU A 56 0.82 22.45 -10.79
C LEU A 56 1.57 21.16 -11.15
N GLY A 57 1.71 20.95 -12.47
CA GLY A 57 2.45 19.85 -13.07
C GLY A 57 1.65 18.55 -13.23
N ARG A 58 2.31 17.51 -13.74
CA ARG A 58 1.71 16.18 -13.89
C ARG A 58 1.32 15.62 -12.50
N PRO A 59 0.14 14.98 -12.34
CA PRO A 59 -0.18 14.21 -11.15
C PRO A 59 0.91 13.19 -10.84
N THR A 60 1.25 13.04 -9.56
CA THR A 60 2.06 11.90 -9.12
C THR A 60 1.31 10.60 -9.36
N LYS A 61 2.02 9.47 -9.22
CA LYS A 61 1.35 8.21 -8.90
C LYS A 61 0.57 8.38 -7.58
N GLU A 62 -0.50 7.62 -7.43
CA GLU A 62 -1.37 7.70 -6.26
C GLU A 62 -0.56 7.32 -5.01
N LEU A 63 -0.45 8.24 -4.05
CA LEU A 63 0.56 8.12 -3.00
C LEU A 63 0.28 6.99 -2.01
N TYR A 64 -0.98 6.63 -1.74
CA TYR A 64 -1.28 5.47 -0.89
C TYR A 64 -0.78 4.18 -1.54
N SER A 65 -1.01 3.99 -2.84
CA SER A 65 -0.54 2.84 -3.60
C SER A 65 0.99 2.78 -3.66
N MET A 66 1.67 3.93 -3.77
CA MET A 66 3.13 4.00 -3.80
C MET A 66 3.75 3.66 -2.43
N ILE A 67 3.21 4.19 -1.34
CA ILE A 67 3.67 3.83 0.01
C ILE A 67 3.38 2.35 0.28
N GLY A 68 2.18 1.90 -0.06
CA GLY A 68 1.78 0.51 0.12
C GLY A 68 2.65 -0.47 -0.67
N LEU A 69 3.05 -0.13 -1.91
CA LEU A 69 4.00 -0.90 -2.72
C LEU A 69 5.29 -1.18 -1.96
N MET A 70 5.87 -0.20 -1.28
CA MET A 70 7.10 -0.39 -0.50
C MET A 70 6.89 -1.29 0.72
N ILE A 71 5.74 -1.19 1.40
CA ILE A 71 5.42 -2.08 2.52
C ILE A 71 5.25 -3.51 2.01
N LEU A 72 4.49 -3.71 0.94
CA LEU A 72 4.28 -5.04 0.35
C LEU A 72 5.59 -5.63 -0.16
N GLN A 73 6.44 -4.82 -0.77
CA GLN A 73 7.78 -5.24 -1.18
C GLN A 73 8.57 -5.82 0.00
N GLN A 74 8.62 -5.12 1.13
CA GLN A 74 9.33 -5.59 2.33
C GLN A 74 8.66 -6.82 2.94
N MET A 75 7.32 -6.85 2.98
CA MET A 75 6.54 -7.96 3.53
C MET A 75 6.77 -9.27 2.77
N PHE A 76 6.98 -9.21 1.46
CA PHE A 76 7.22 -10.37 0.60
C PHE A 76 8.70 -10.62 0.29
N ASP A 77 9.62 -9.80 0.83
CA ASP A 77 11.06 -9.86 0.54
C ASP A 77 11.38 -9.81 -0.97
N TYR A 78 10.68 -8.92 -1.69
CA TYR A 78 10.84 -8.77 -3.14
C TYR A 78 11.90 -7.75 -3.52
N THR A 79 12.62 -8.05 -4.61
CA THR A 79 13.44 -7.07 -5.31
C THR A 79 12.58 -5.95 -5.92
N ASP A 80 13.21 -4.82 -6.27
CA ASP A 80 12.50 -3.69 -6.92
C ASP A 80 11.79 -4.13 -8.20
N LYS A 81 12.44 -4.98 -9.00
CA LYS A 81 11.88 -5.51 -10.25
C LYS A 81 10.66 -6.39 -9.99
N GLU A 82 10.73 -7.31 -9.04
CA GLU A 82 9.61 -8.19 -8.68
C GLU A 82 8.44 -7.39 -8.12
N ALA A 83 8.70 -6.42 -7.22
CA ALA A 83 7.66 -5.57 -6.65
C ALA A 83 6.95 -4.73 -7.73
N VAL A 84 7.71 -4.17 -8.67
CA VAL A 84 7.15 -3.47 -9.83
C VAL A 84 6.30 -4.40 -10.69
N GLU A 85 6.76 -5.64 -10.94
CA GLU A 85 5.99 -6.62 -11.70
C GLU A 85 4.68 -6.98 -10.99
N GLN A 86 4.70 -7.21 -9.67
CA GLN A 86 3.48 -7.44 -8.89
C GLN A 86 2.54 -6.23 -8.92
N PHE A 87 3.07 -5.02 -8.76
CA PHE A 87 2.28 -3.80 -8.88
C PHE A 87 1.62 -3.67 -10.26
N CYS A 88 2.31 -4.08 -11.33
CA CYS A 88 1.78 -3.98 -12.69
C CYS A 88 0.67 -5.00 -12.98
N PHE A 89 0.82 -6.24 -12.53
CA PHE A 89 0.02 -7.35 -13.07
C PHE A 89 -0.75 -8.16 -12.01
N ASN A 90 -0.45 -8.01 -10.72
CA ASN A 90 -1.03 -8.86 -9.69
C ASN A 90 -2.34 -8.28 -9.15
N LEU A 91 -3.43 -9.02 -9.34
CA LEU A 91 -4.76 -8.65 -8.87
C LEU A 91 -4.85 -8.48 -7.34
N GLN A 92 -4.16 -9.31 -6.55
CA GLN A 92 -4.15 -9.16 -5.09
C GLN A 92 -3.44 -7.87 -4.67
N TRP A 93 -2.39 -7.48 -5.38
CA TRP A 93 -1.72 -6.19 -5.16
C TRP A 93 -2.59 -5.02 -5.57
N HIS A 94 -3.24 -5.09 -6.73
CA HIS A 94 -4.21 -4.06 -7.14
C HIS A 94 -5.33 -3.91 -6.12
N TYR A 95 -5.83 -5.02 -5.58
CA TYR A 95 -6.83 -5.02 -4.52
C TYR A 95 -6.31 -4.37 -3.23
N ALA A 96 -5.16 -4.85 -2.74
CA ALA A 96 -4.52 -4.35 -1.52
C ALA A 96 -4.25 -2.84 -1.58
N LEU A 97 -3.77 -2.35 -2.73
CA LEU A 97 -3.36 -0.96 -2.97
C LEU A 97 -4.51 -0.08 -3.50
N ASN A 98 -5.72 -0.63 -3.62
CA ASN A 98 -6.88 0.05 -4.18
C ASN A 98 -6.64 0.67 -5.58
N ILE A 99 -5.94 -0.07 -6.43
CA ILE A 99 -5.71 0.26 -7.84
C ILE A 99 -6.91 -0.24 -8.64
N THR A 100 -7.86 0.67 -8.85
CA THR A 100 -9.16 0.38 -9.48
C THR A 100 -9.20 0.64 -10.98
N ASP A 101 -8.15 1.22 -11.55
CA ASP A 101 -8.04 1.57 -12.96
C ASP A 101 -6.93 0.73 -13.60
N PRO A 102 -7.24 -0.08 -14.63
CA PRO A 102 -6.25 -0.95 -15.27
C PRO A 102 -5.26 -0.20 -16.18
N GLY A 103 -5.50 1.08 -16.49
CA GLY A 103 -4.62 1.85 -17.37
C GLY A 103 -3.27 2.20 -16.73
N ASP A 104 -2.23 2.35 -17.55
CA ASP A 104 -0.83 2.59 -17.14
C ASP A 104 -0.65 3.78 -16.19
N ASN A 105 -1.56 4.74 -16.20
CA ASN A 105 -1.52 5.86 -15.25
C ASN A 105 -1.68 5.40 -13.80
N ALA A 106 -2.48 4.36 -13.55
CA ALA A 106 -2.73 3.82 -12.21
C ALA A 106 -2.01 2.49 -11.95
N SER A 107 -2.01 1.57 -12.91
CA SER A 107 -1.52 0.20 -12.72
C SER A 107 -0.05 0.00 -13.04
N TYR A 108 0.61 0.90 -13.76
CA TYR A 108 2.04 0.78 -14.08
C TYR A 108 2.91 1.66 -13.19
N VAL A 109 4.09 1.16 -12.81
CA VAL A 109 5.12 1.94 -12.13
C VAL A 109 6.50 1.50 -12.64
N SER A 110 7.47 2.40 -12.64
CA SER A 110 8.86 2.07 -12.98
C SER A 110 9.71 1.93 -11.72
N GLU A 111 10.79 1.14 -11.80
CA GLU A 111 11.77 1.00 -10.70
C GLU A 111 12.31 2.36 -10.24
N LYS A 112 12.55 3.29 -11.18
CA LYS A 112 12.96 4.67 -10.85
C LYS A 112 11.92 5.41 -10.00
N SER A 113 10.64 5.21 -10.28
CA SER A 113 9.56 5.86 -9.51
C SER A 113 9.47 5.28 -8.10
N LEU A 114 9.63 3.96 -7.96
CA LEU A 114 9.72 3.27 -6.68
C LEU A 114 10.92 3.77 -5.86
N TRP A 115 12.10 3.81 -6.47
CA TRP A 115 13.32 4.31 -5.84
C TRP A 115 13.17 5.77 -5.37
N THR A 116 12.63 6.64 -6.22
CA THR A 116 12.43 8.07 -5.88
C THR A 116 11.50 8.23 -4.69
N MET A 117 10.42 7.45 -4.63
CA MET A 117 9.51 7.50 -3.48
C MET A 117 10.18 7.00 -2.20
N ARG A 118 10.99 5.94 -2.31
CA ARG A 118 11.75 5.40 -1.18
C ARG A 118 12.75 6.40 -0.62
N ASP A 119 13.45 7.12 -1.50
CA ASP A 119 14.39 8.18 -1.13
C ASP A 119 13.69 9.32 -0.37
N ILE A 120 12.50 9.73 -0.83
CA ILE A 120 11.67 10.71 -0.13
C ILE A 120 11.28 10.20 1.27
N LEU A 121 10.77 8.97 1.39
CA LEU A 121 10.38 8.42 2.70
C LEU A 121 11.57 8.32 3.67
N ALA A 122 12.75 7.94 3.18
CA ALA A 122 13.96 7.86 3.98
C ALA A 122 14.41 9.25 4.46
N THR A 123 14.39 10.24 3.56
CA THR A 123 14.71 11.65 3.89
C THR A 123 13.77 12.21 4.95
N GLU A 124 12.50 11.80 4.93
CA GLU A 124 11.48 12.22 5.90
C GLU A 124 11.46 11.39 7.19
N GLY A 125 12.26 10.32 7.30
CA GLY A 125 12.24 9.43 8.45
C GLY A 125 10.89 8.74 8.68
N LEU A 126 10.10 8.55 7.62
CA LEU A 126 8.73 8.01 7.73
C LEU A 126 8.69 6.49 7.88
N GLN A 127 9.82 5.80 7.66
CA GLN A 127 9.91 4.34 7.71
C GLN A 127 9.56 3.78 9.08
N ASP A 128 10.12 4.35 10.15
CA ASP A 128 9.86 3.91 11.52
C ASP A 128 8.40 4.14 11.90
N LYS A 129 7.88 5.34 11.62
CA LYS A 129 6.47 5.69 11.85
C LYS A 129 5.51 4.77 11.09
N LEU A 130 5.84 4.41 9.86
CA LEU A 130 5.07 3.47 9.05
C LEU A 130 5.04 2.09 9.69
N PHE A 131 6.20 1.58 10.08
CA PHE A 131 6.34 0.28 10.71
C PHE A 131 5.58 0.21 12.04
N GLU A 132 5.82 1.17 12.94
CA GLU A 132 5.18 1.23 14.26
C GLU A 132 3.64 1.31 14.16
N ASN A 133 3.12 2.20 13.31
CA ASN A 133 1.68 2.37 13.14
C ASN A 133 1.02 1.12 12.56
N THR A 134 1.67 0.50 11.57
CA THR A 134 1.18 -0.73 10.94
C THR A 134 1.20 -1.88 11.94
N LEU A 135 2.30 -2.06 12.67
CA LEU A 135 2.45 -3.08 13.69
C LEU A 135 1.41 -2.92 14.81
N ALA A 136 1.25 -1.70 15.35
CA ALA A 136 0.28 -1.42 16.39
C ALA A 136 -1.16 -1.69 15.92
N ARG A 137 -1.49 -1.34 14.66
CA ARG A 137 -2.80 -1.67 14.09
C ARG A 137 -3.01 -3.17 13.98
N LEU A 138 -2.04 -3.90 13.43
CA LEU A 138 -2.16 -5.34 13.24
C LEU A 138 -2.24 -6.08 14.57
N ALA A 139 -1.44 -5.70 15.56
CA ALA A 139 -1.50 -6.26 16.92
C ALA A 139 -2.91 -6.10 17.52
N LYS A 140 -3.54 -4.94 17.32
CA LYS A 140 -4.92 -4.69 17.76
C LYS A 140 -5.95 -5.52 16.98
N VAL A 141 -5.81 -5.60 15.67
CA VAL A 141 -6.75 -6.35 14.79
C VAL A 141 -6.71 -7.85 15.09
N PHE A 142 -5.54 -8.39 15.39
CA PHE A 142 -5.34 -9.81 15.69
C PHE A 142 -5.37 -10.14 17.19
N ASP A 143 -5.67 -9.16 18.06
CA ASP A 143 -5.70 -9.32 19.52
C ASP A 143 -4.40 -9.94 20.09
N VAL A 144 -3.25 -9.48 19.59
CA VAL A 144 -1.93 -9.98 19.96
C VAL A 144 -1.38 -9.19 21.15
N ASP A 145 -1.06 -9.89 22.24
CA ASP A 145 -0.37 -9.32 23.39
C ASP A 145 1.14 -9.17 23.09
N MET A 146 1.53 -7.98 22.66
CA MET A 146 2.93 -7.63 22.36
C MET A 146 3.86 -7.75 23.58
N LYS A 147 3.34 -7.82 24.82
CA LYS A 147 4.15 -8.04 26.03
C LYS A 147 4.57 -9.50 26.19
N LYS A 148 3.91 -10.43 25.49
CA LYS A 148 4.20 -11.86 25.50
C LYS A 148 4.96 -12.28 24.24
N GLN A 149 5.98 -11.51 23.87
CA GLN A 149 6.83 -11.84 22.73
C GLN A 149 7.77 -12.99 23.11
N ARG A 150 7.67 -14.10 22.37
CA ARG A 150 8.57 -15.25 22.54
C ARG A 150 9.89 -14.93 21.82
N LEU A 151 10.94 -14.63 22.58
CA LEU A 151 12.30 -14.49 22.07
C LEU A 151 12.88 -15.89 21.86
N ASP A 152 12.62 -16.50 20.71
CA ASP A 152 13.12 -17.86 20.41
C ASP A 152 14.41 -17.88 19.57
N SER A 153 14.99 -16.71 19.22
CA SER A 153 16.30 -16.66 18.58
C SER A 153 17.44 -16.50 19.59
N VAL A 154 17.90 -17.63 20.14
CA VAL A 154 19.28 -17.79 20.63
C VAL A 154 20.06 -18.58 19.58
N HIS A 155 20.63 -17.87 18.60
CA HIS A 155 21.72 -18.35 17.75
C HIS A 155 22.59 -17.20 17.29
#